data_AF-A0A453D9R0-F1
#
_entry.id   AF-A0A453D9R0-F1
#
_cell.length_a   1.000
_cell.length_b   1.000
_cell.length_c   1.000
_cell.angle_alpha   90.00
_cell.angle_beta   90.00
_cell.angle_gamma   90.00
#
_symmetry.space_group_name_H-M   'P 1'
#
loop_
_entity.id
_entity.type
_entity.pdbx_description
1 polymer ?
#
loop_
_entity_poly.entity_id
_entity_poly.type
_entity_poly.pdbx_seq_one_letter_code
_entity_poly.pdbx_strand_id
1 'polypeptide(L)'
;RLAVISMAGLAAEGLEYDKVVGQSADLFTLQRFLNRTKPPLGKAQQQNLTRWAVLIAASLLKNNKAAHDALVSAMSQKATVLGCIEAIENAS
;
A
#
# COMPACT_ATOMS: atom_id res chain seq x y z
N ARG A 1 5.18 10.48 -0.33
CA ARG A 1 3.83 9.89 -0.56
C ARG A 1 3.87 8.68 -1.48
N LEU A 2 4.64 8.70 -2.59
CA LEU A 2 4.80 7.52 -3.47
C LEU A 2 5.24 6.25 -2.72
N ALA A 3 6.15 6.36 -1.76
CA ALA A 3 6.58 5.22 -0.95
C ALA A 3 5.41 4.53 -0.20
N VAL A 4 4.45 5.30 0.32
CA VAL A 4 3.27 4.75 1.02
C VAL A 4 2.39 3.97 0.04
N ILE A 5 2.18 4.51 -1.16
CA ILE A 5 1.39 3.84 -2.22
C ILE A 5 2.07 2.55 -2.66
N SER A 6 3.38 2.59 -2.91
CA SER A 6 4.13 1.38 -3.30
C SER A 6 4.08 0.30 -2.22
N MET A 7 4.07 0.69 -0.94
CA MET A 7 4.02 -0.27 0.17
C MET A 7 2.60 -0.67 0.60
N ALA A 8 1.55 -0.13 -0.03
CA ALA A 8 0.16 -0.40 0.37
C ALA A 8 -0.25 -1.86 0.15
N GLY A 9 0.14 -2.45 -0.98
CA GLY A 9 -0.13 -3.87 -1.27
C GLY A 9 0.53 -4.81 -0.25
N LEU A 10 1.84 -4.59 0.00
CA LEU A 10 2.59 -5.32 1.03
C LEU A 10 1.95 -5.18 2.41
N ALA A 11 1.52 -3.97 2.79
CA ALA A 11 0.89 -3.73 4.07
C ALA A 11 -0.47 -4.46 4.17
N ALA A 12 -1.28 -4.45 3.11
CA ALA A 12 -2.55 -5.16 3.08
C ALA A 12 -2.36 -6.69 3.19
N GLU A 13 -1.43 -7.26 2.42
CA GLU A 13 -1.11 -8.70 2.49
C GLU A 13 -0.63 -9.10 3.88
N GLY A 14 0.27 -8.32 4.48
CA GLY A 14 0.81 -8.60 5.81
C GLY A 14 -0.23 -8.50 6.92
N LEU A 15 -1.24 -7.64 6.78
CA LEU A 15 -2.33 -7.51 7.75
C LEU A 15 -3.34 -8.65 7.68
N GLU A 16 -3.61 -9.17 6.49
CA GLU A 16 -4.64 -10.19 6.28
C GLU A 16 -4.09 -11.62 6.45
N TYR A 17 -2.90 -11.89 5.90
CA TYR A 17 -2.41 -13.27 5.75
C TYR A 17 -1.23 -13.64 6.64
N ASP A 18 -0.74 -12.71 7.48
CA ASP A 18 0.49 -12.82 8.30
C ASP A 18 1.73 -13.31 7.53
N LYS A 19 1.67 -13.22 6.19
CA LYS A 19 2.67 -13.67 5.25
C LYS A 19 2.55 -12.84 3.98
N VAL A 20 3.67 -12.33 3.51
CA VAL A 20 3.75 -11.52 2.30
C VAL A 20 4.47 -12.30 1.21
N VAL A 21 3.88 -12.35 0.02
CA VAL A 21 4.41 -13.12 -1.13
C VAL A 21 4.59 -12.23 -2.37
N GLY A 22 3.76 -11.19 -2.53
CA GLY A 22 3.73 -10.35 -3.75
C GLY A 22 4.72 -9.17 -3.79
N GLN A 23 5.43 -8.89 -2.70
CA GLN A 23 6.13 -7.61 -2.47
C GLN A 23 7.30 -7.24 -3.41
N SER A 24 7.83 -8.18 -4.18
CA SER A 24 9.13 -7.97 -4.87
C SER A 24 9.08 -6.83 -5.88
N ALA A 25 8.02 -6.76 -6.71
CA ALA A 25 7.89 -5.74 -7.74
C ALA A 25 7.76 -4.33 -7.15
N ASP A 26 7.00 -4.19 -6.07
CA ASP A 26 6.78 -2.92 -5.38
C ASP A 26 8.05 -2.40 -4.70
N LEU A 27 8.83 -3.31 -4.07
CA LEU A 27 10.11 -2.97 -3.46
C LEU A 27 11.14 -2.51 -4.50
N PHE A 28 11.22 -3.18 -5.66
CA PHE A 28 12.10 -2.74 -6.75
C PHE A 28 11.70 -1.36 -7.29
N THR A 29 10.39 -1.13 -7.44
CA THR A 29 9.86 0.16 -7.89
C THR A 29 10.20 1.27 -6.89
N LEU A 30 9.98 1.02 -5.60
CA LEU A 30 10.36 1.95 -4.53
C LEU A 30 11.86 2.24 -4.55
N GLN A 31 12.69 1.19 -4.64
CA GLN A 31 14.15 1.34 -4.70
C GLN A 31 14.58 2.24 -5.88
N ARG A 32 13.94 2.08 -7.05
CA ARG A 32 14.20 2.92 -8.22
C ARG A 32 13.84 4.39 -7.97
N PHE A 33 12.77 4.66 -7.23
CA PHE A 33 12.40 6.03 -6.84
C PHE A 33 13.39 6.62 -5.83
N LEU A 34 13.77 5.85 -4.81
CA LEU A 34 14.74 6.28 -3.79
C LEU A 34 16.11 6.60 -4.40
N ASN A 35 16.54 5.82 -5.39
CA ASN A 35 17.81 6.08 -6.10
C ASN A 35 17.81 7.36 -6.94
N ARG A 36 16.63 7.94 -7.22
CA ARG A 36 16.48 9.17 -8.02
C ARG A 36 16.30 10.43 -7.18
N THR A 37 16.24 10.32 -5.85
CA THR A 37 16.08 11.47 -4.97
C THR A 37 17.33 12.35 -4.98
N LYS A 38 17.13 13.67 -4.90
CA LYS A 38 18.20 14.66 -4.75
C LYS A 38 17.89 15.49 -3.50
N PRO A 39 18.78 15.50 -2.48
CA PRO A 39 20.05 14.76 -2.40
C PRO A 39 19.87 13.22 -2.31
N PRO A 40 20.93 12.44 -2.61
CA PRO A 40 20.89 10.98 -2.44
C PRO A 40 20.63 10.61 -0.98
N LEU A 41 19.75 9.62 -0.76
CA LEU A 41 19.47 9.09 0.57
C LEU A 41 20.49 8.01 0.94
N GLY A 42 21.02 8.06 2.17
CA GLY A 42 21.83 6.99 2.72
C GLY A 42 21.04 5.69 2.92
N LYS A 43 21.70 4.53 2.97
CA LYS A 43 21.05 3.22 3.12
C LYS A 43 20.10 3.15 4.33
N ALA A 44 20.54 3.69 5.47
CA ALA A 44 19.72 3.73 6.69
C ALA A 44 18.47 4.61 6.52
N GLN A 45 18.59 5.75 5.83
CA GLN A 45 17.45 6.63 5.54
C GLN A 45 16.46 5.96 4.60
N GLN A 46 16.94 5.26 3.57
CA GLN A 46 16.09 4.47 2.68
C GLN A 46 15.32 3.39 3.43
N GLN A 47 16.01 2.63 4.30
CA GLN A 47 15.36 1.59 5.11
C GLN A 47 14.32 2.18 6.07
N ASN A 48 14.63 3.29 6.75
CA ASN A 48 13.71 3.97 7.65
C ASN A 48 12.49 4.52 6.91
N LEU A 49 12.68 5.08 5.72
CA LEU A 49 11.59 5.57 4.88
C LEU A 49 10.68 4.42 4.42
N THR A 50 11.24 3.28 4.04
CA THR A 50 10.44 2.09 3.69
C THR A 50 9.64 1.59 4.89
N ARG A 51 10.26 1.43 6.07
CA ARG A 51 9.56 1.02 7.31
C ARG A 51 8.43 1.99 7.66
N TRP A 52 8.71 3.29 7.61
CA TRP A 52 7.71 4.33 7.85
C TRP A 52 6.57 4.25 6.83
N ALA A 53 6.87 4.04 5.54
CA ALA A 53 5.85 3.92 4.51
C ALA A 53 4.91 2.72 4.75
N VAL A 54 5.45 1.57 5.15
CA VAL A 54 4.66 0.39 5.53
C VAL A 54 3.78 0.69 6.73
N LEU A 55 4.32 1.33 7.79
CA LEU A 55 3.55 1.70 8.98
C LEU A 55 2.37 2.61 8.64
N ILE A 56 2.60 3.64 7.83
CA ILE A 56 1.55 4.58 7.43
C ILE A 56 0.52 3.88 6.54
N ALA A 57 0.95 3.06 5.58
CA ALA A 57 0.02 2.29 4.75
C ALA A 57 -0.86 1.36 5.59
N ALA A 58 -0.25 0.60 6.50
CA ALA A 58 -0.99 -0.27 7.42
C ALA A 58 -1.96 0.52 8.32
N SER A 59 -1.53 1.69 8.83
CA SER A 59 -2.41 2.55 9.63
C SER A 59 -3.60 3.07 8.81
N LEU A 60 -3.38 3.47 7.56
CA LEU A 60 -4.47 3.93 6.68
C LEU A 60 -5.48 2.81 6.42
N LEU A 61 -5.00 1.60 6.14
CA LEU A 61 -5.86 0.43 5.90
C LEU A 61 -6.66 0.05 7.16
N LYS A 62 -6.02 0.06 8.34
CA LYS A 62 -6.71 -0.21 9.61
C LYS A 62 -7.76 0.84 9.95
N ASN A 63 -7.41 2.12 9.78
CA ASN A 63 -8.31 3.22 10.14
C ASN A 63 -9.50 3.34 9.19
N ASN A 64 -9.40 2.78 7.98
CA ASN A 64 -10.46 2.78 6.96
C ASN A 64 -10.90 1.34 6.63
N LYS A 65 -10.95 0.46 7.64
CA LYS A 65 -11.20 -0.98 7.45
C LYS A 65 -12.51 -1.26 6.70
N ALA A 66 -13.58 -0.53 7.02
CA ALA A 66 -14.88 -0.70 6.36
C ALA A 66 -14.80 -0.43 4.85
N ALA A 67 -14.22 0.72 4.47
CA ALA A 67 -14.01 1.08 3.06
C ALA A 67 -13.05 0.11 2.34
N HIS A 68 -12.00 -0.35 3.01
CA HIS A 68 -11.09 -1.35 2.46
C HIS A 68 -11.79 -2.69 2.20
N ASP A 69 -12.61 -3.16 3.14
CA ASP A 69 -13.33 -4.43 2.99
C ASP A 69 -14.40 -4.35 1.90
N ALA A 70 -15.09 -3.21 1.80
CA ALA A 70 -16.02 -2.94 0.71
C ALA A 70 -15.32 -2.98 -0.66
N LEU A 71 -14.15 -2.35 -0.76
CA LEU A 71 -13.31 -2.39 -1.96
C LEU A 71 -12.90 -3.82 -2.31
N VAL A 72 -12.36 -4.58 -1.34
CA VAL A 72 -11.93 -5.97 -1.54
C VAL A 72 -13.10 -6.84 -2.01
N SER A 73 -14.27 -6.68 -1.41
CA SER A 73 -15.49 -7.37 -1.82
C SER A 73 -15.88 -7.04 -3.26
N ALA A 74 -15.94 -5.75 -3.62
CA ALA A 74 -16.26 -5.32 -4.98
C ALA A 74 -15.26 -5.85 -6.02
N MET A 75 -13.96 -5.77 -5.72
CA MET A 75 -12.90 -6.30 -6.58
C MET A 75 -12.98 -7.81 -6.74
N SER A 76 -13.32 -8.56 -5.68
CA SER A 76 -13.48 -10.02 -5.73
C SER A 76 -14.63 -10.44 -6.68
N GLN A 77 -15.66 -9.60 -6.79
CA GLN A 77 -16.78 -9.76 -7.70
C GLN A 77 -16.48 -9.26 -9.12
N LYS A 78 -15.24 -8.84 -9.39
CA LYS A 78 -14.80 -8.26 -10.66
C LYS A 78 -15.61 -7.02 -11.06
N ALA A 79 -16.02 -6.22 -10.08
CA ALA A 79 -16.67 -4.94 -10.32
C ALA A 79 -15.77 -4.02 -11.18
N THR A 80 -16.38 -3.09 -11.89
CA THR A 80 -15.65 -2.06 -12.63
C THR A 80 -14.92 -1.13 -11.65
N VAL A 81 -13.96 -0.36 -12.14
CA VAL A 81 -13.28 0.67 -11.34
C VAL A 81 -14.29 1.66 -10.74
N LEU A 82 -15.32 2.04 -11.50
CA LEU A 82 -16.40 2.90 -11.01
C LEU A 82 -17.16 2.23 -9.85
N GLY A 83 -17.52 0.95 -9.98
CA GLY A 83 -18.19 0.21 -8.90
C GLY A 83 -17.32 0.06 -7.65
N CYS A 84 -16.00 -0.04 -7.81
CA CYS A 84 -15.06 -0.03 -6.69
C CYS A 84 -15.03 1.32 -5.96
N ILE A 85 -15.07 2.43 -6.71
CA ILE A 85 -15.13 3.78 -6.12
C ILE A 85 -16.44 3.97 -5.34
N GLU A 86 -17.57 3.61 -5.95
CA GLU A 86 -18.89 3.68 -5.29
C GLU A 86 -18.92 2.85 -4.00
N ALA A 87 -18.33 1.64 -4.01
CA ALA A 87 -18.24 0.80 -2.82
C ALA A 87 -17.41 1.45 -1.69
N ILE A 88 -16.33 2.16 -2.03
CA ILE A 88 -15.53 2.91 -1.05
C ILE A 88 -16.33 4.08 -0.49
N GLU A 89 -16.95 4.90 -1.35
CA GLU A 89 -17.69 6.10 -0.94
C GLU A 89 -18.89 5.79 -0.05
N ASN A 90 -19.60 4.69 -0.33
CA ASN A 90 -20.73 4.24 0.49
C ASN A 90 -20.33 3.64 1.85
N ALA A 91 -19.06 3.26 2.01
CA ALA A 91 -18.53 2.62 3.22
C ALA A 91 -17.64 3.57 4.07
N SER A 92 -17.48 4.82 3.64
CA SER A 92 -16.66 5.86 4.29
C SER A 92 -17.46 6.76 5.22
#